data_AF-A0A4R7UTS8-F1
#
_entry.id   AF-A0A4R7UTS8-F1
#
_cell.length_a   1.000
_cell.length_b   1.000
_cell.length_c   1.000
_cell.angle_alpha   90.00
_cell.angle_beta   90.00
_cell.angle_gamma   90.00
#
_symmetry.space_group_name_H-M   'P 1'
#
loop_
_entity.id
_entity.type
_entity.pdbx_description
1 polymer ?
#
loop_
_entity_poly.entity_id
_entity_poly.type
_entity_poly.pdbx_seq_one_letter_code
_entity_poly.pdbx_strand_id
1 'polypeptide(L)'
;MTMRVLGRKLATIACGVLSAGGLVVVAGPPAAADTLGVTATAEFGVRFKDDANNGQCRVDDGSSGESVQWVGEGGWTQPLVLDSDNRVGGCGLWFGFNNQDGSLTGFNLNYLFAESPGGADGQCPGVSGTQTVPVLPIPAPFRWWMDPRITIDTDHRPGWCDLTLTATGRNDVALDVLWEFNGDGGQCHGALPLGTNQYRTVQTGALPVTMGFDTDNRGGACFLSFRLRHLN
;
A
#
# COMPACT_ATOMS: atom_id res chain seq x y z
N MET A 1 -53.31 -22.80 -62.81
CA MET A 1 -52.58 -23.41 -63.95
C MET A 1 -51.10 -23.29 -63.62
N THR A 2 -50.29 -24.33 -63.48
CA THR A 2 -50.20 -25.57 -64.25
C THR A 2 -49.68 -26.68 -63.34
N MET A 3 -50.00 -27.91 -63.71
CA MET A 3 -49.95 -29.14 -62.91
C MET A 3 -48.74 -30.01 -63.33
N ARG A 4 -48.41 -31.02 -62.50
CA ARG A 4 -47.69 -32.30 -62.77
C ARG A 4 -46.18 -32.35 -62.49
N VAL A 5 -45.53 -33.46 -62.10
CA VAL A 5 -45.89 -34.84 -61.65
C VAL A 5 -44.61 -35.46 -61.06
N LEU A 6 -44.80 -36.48 -60.20
CA LEU A 6 -43.86 -37.42 -59.57
C LEU A 6 -42.53 -37.78 -60.29
N GLY A 7 -41.50 -38.05 -59.48
CA GLY A 7 -40.38 -38.93 -59.80
C GLY A 7 -39.98 -39.79 -58.58
N ARG A 8 -39.86 -41.11 -58.81
CA ARG A 8 -39.76 -42.22 -57.83
C ARG A 8 -38.33 -42.50 -57.33
N LYS A 9 -38.27 -43.03 -56.09
CA LYS A 9 -37.45 -44.16 -55.55
C LYS A 9 -35.92 -44.15 -55.72
N LEU A 10 -35.20 -44.37 -54.61
CA LEU A 10 -34.53 -45.66 -54.31
C LEU A 10 -33.86 -45.64 -52.93
N ALA A 11 -33.99 -46.76 -52.22
CA ALA A 11 -33.45 -47.02 -50.90
C ALA A 11 -31.99 -47.52 -51.00
N THR A 12 -31.18 -47.20 -50.00
CA THR A 12 -29.99 -47.99 -49.68
C THR A 12 -29.85 -48.08 -48.17
N ILE A 13 -30.01 -49.30 -47.66
CA ILE A 13 -29.73 -49.72 -46.29
C ILE A 13 -28.22 -49.93 -46.19
N ALA A 14 -27.57 -49.25 -45.26
CA ALA A 14 -26.17 -49.53 -44.89
C ALA A 14 -26.12 -50.01 -43.43
N CYS A 15 -25.87 -51.31 -43.27
CA CYS A 15 -25.49 -51.92 -42.00
C CYS A 15 -24.10 -51.38 -41.58
N GLY A 16 -24.08 -50.56 -40.53
CA GLY A 16 -22.86 -50.18 -39.83
C GLY A 16 -22.61 -51.13 -38.66
N VAL A 17 -21.48 -51.83 -38.72
CA VAL A 17 -20.97 -52.80 -37.74
C VAL A 17 -20.78 -52.14 -36.37
N LEU A 18 -21.36 -52.74 -35.32
CA LEU A 18 -21.09 -52.41 -33.91
C LEU A 18 -19.69 -52.89 -33.53
N SER A 19 -18.71 -51.99 -33.51
CA SER A 19 -17.45 -52.19 -32.80
C SER A 19 -17.63 -51.77 -31.34
N ALA A 20 -17.72 -52.76 -30.45
CA ALA A 20 -17.64 -52.57 -29.01
C ALA A 20 -16.19 -52.18 -28.63
N GLY A 21 -15.91 -50.89 -28.59
CA GLY A 21 -14.70 -50.35 -27.97
C GLY A 21 -14.92 -50.22 -26.46
N GLY A 22 -14.19 -51.02 -25.67
CA GLY A 22 -14.14 -50.84 -24.22
C GLY A 22 -13.57 -49.46 -23.89
N LEU A 23 -14.39 -48.61 -23.26
CA LEU A 23 -13.91 -47.37 -22.66
C LEU A 23 -13.07 -47.73 -21.44
N VAL A 24 -11.75 -47.74 -21.59
CA VAL A 24 -10.85 -47.61 -20.45
C VAL A 24 -10.98 -46.16 -20.00
N VAL A 25 -11.83 -45.92 -18.99
CA VAL A 25 -11.82 -44.66 -18.24
C VAL A 25 -10.51 -44.66 -17.46
N VAL A 26 -9.45 -44.13 -18.08
CA VAL A 26 -8.28 -43.71 -17.33
C VAL A 26 -8.78 -42.59 -16.44
N ALA A 27 -8.93 -42.87 -15.14
CA ALA A 27 -9.14 -41.84 -14.15
C ALA A 27 -7.99 -40.84 -14.34
N GLY A 28 -8.32 -39.65 -14.86
CA GLY A 28 -7.37 -38.57 -14.92
C GLY A 28 -6.82 -38.36 -13.50
N PRO A 29 -5.53 -38.01 -13.36
CA PRO A 29 -5.01 -37.61 -12.05
C PRO A 29 -5.97 -36.58 -11.46
N PRO A 30 -6.27 -36.63 -10.15
CA PRO A 30 -7.11 -35.62 -9.54
C PRO A 30 -6.56 -34.27 -9.98
N ALA A 31 -7.43 -33.45 -10.57
CA ALA A 31 -7.10 -32.06 -10.84
C ALA A 31 -6.55 -31.53 -9.53
N ALA A 32 -5.26 -31.22 -9.52
CA ALA A 32 -4.64 -30.58 -8.38
C ALA A 32 -5.54 -29.39 -8.08
N ALA A 33 -6.12 -29.39 -6.88
CA ALA A 33 -6.77 -28.21 -6.38
C ALA A 33 -5.71 -27.12 -6.52
N ASP A 34 -6.03 -26.11 -7.33
CA ASP A 34 -5.29 -24.87 -7.39
C ASP A 34 -5.46 -24.25 -6.00
N THR A 35 -4.60 -24.72 -5.09
CA THR A 35 -4.36 -24.04 -3.84
C THR A 35 -3.81 -22.73 -4.34
N LEU A 36 -4.58 -21.64 -4.19
CA LEU A 36 -4.12 -20.27 -4.34
C LEU A 36 -2.84 -20.11 -3.53
N GLY A 37 -1.73 -20.51 -4.14
CA GLY A 37 -0.38 -20.42 -3.65
C GLY A 37 0.09 -19.01 -3.91
N VAL A 38 -0.63 -18.05 -3.35
CA VAL A 38 0.01 -16.80 -3.00
C VAL A 38 0.93 -17.20 -1.85
N THR A 39 2.19 -17.52 -2.15
CA THR A 39 3.26 -17.32 -1.17
C THR A 39 3.09 -15.87 -0.75
N ALA A 40 2.43 -15.64 0.40
CA ALA A 40 2.18 -14.32 0.93
C ALA A 40 3.54 -13.75 1.33
N THR A 41 4.19 -13.11 0.35
CA THR A 41 5.41 -12.33 0.55
C THR A 41 5.12 -11.24 1.56
N ALA A 42 6.10 -10.89 2.38
CA ALA A 42 6.02 -9.72 3.24
C ALA A 42 5.40 -8.50 2.52
N GLU A 43 4.46 -7.85 3.18
CA GLU A 43 3.81 -6.64 2.69
C GLU A 43 3.98 -5.50 3.68
N PHE A 44 4.19 -4.30 3.15
CA PHE A 44 4.08 -3.07 3.92
C PHE A 44 2.67 -2.49 3.79
N GLY A 45 2.09 -2.15 4.93
CA GLY A 45 0.75 -1.61 5.05
C GLY A 45 0.79 -0.14 5.42
N VAL A 46 -0.02 0.66 4.72
CA VAL A 46 -0.31 2.04 5.09
C VAL A 46 -1.81 2.23 5.14
N ARG A 47 -2.30 2.84 6.21
CA ARG A 47 -3.64 3.43 6.24
C ARG A 47 -3.48 4.94 6.25
N PHE A 48 -4.26 5.61 5.41
CA PHE A 48 -4.26 7.06 5.30
C PHE A 48 -5.70 7.54 5.27
N LYS A 49 -6.02 8.53 6.09
CA LYS A 49 -7.39 9.00 6.25
C LYS A 49 -7.45 10.51 6.26
N ASP A 50 -8.35 11.05 5.44
CA ASP A 50 -8.86 12.40 5.60
C ASP A 50 -9.86 12.44 6.76
N ASP A 51 -9.47 13.03 7.88
CA ASP A 51 -10.32 13.02 9.07
C ASP A 51 -11.49 14.00 8.98
N ALA A 52 -11.38 15.05 8.16
CA ALA A 52 -12.47 15.97 7.85
C ALA A 52 -13.25 15.60 6.57
N ASN A 53 -12.76 14.66 5.77
CA ASN A 53 -13.32 14.29 4.45
C ASN A 53 -13.51 15.51 3.53
N ASN A 54 -12.53 16.41 3.49
CA ASN A 54 -12.58 17.67 2.75
C ASN A 54 -11.58 17.73 1.56
N GLY A 55 -10.93 16.61 1.25
CA GLY A 55 -10.02 16.42 0.12
C GLY A 55 -8.56 16.80 0.40
N GLN A 56 -8.23 17.17 1.64
CA GLN A 56 -6.90 17.61 2.05
C GLN A 56 -5.91 16.44 2.22
N CYS A 57 -6.45 15.23 2.41
CA CYS A 57 -5.70 13.99 2.49
C CYS A 57 -6.29 13.03 1.46
N ARG A 58 -5.49 12.59 0.49
CA ARG A 58 -5.97 11.70 -0.57
C ARG A 58 -4.88 10.74 -1.01
N VAL A 59 -5.29 9.69 -1.70
CA VAL A 59 -4.36 8.87 -2.48
C VAL A 59 -4.45 9.35 -3.93
N ASP A 60 -3.32 9.36 -4.65
CA ASP A 60 -3.18 9.92 -6.00
C ASP A 60 -3.96 9.16 -7.11
N ASP A 61 -4.88 8.28 -6.73
CA ASP A 61 -5.90 7.68 -7.61
C ASP A 61 -7.22 8.49 -7.63
N GLY A 62 -7.28 9.60 -6.88
CA GLY A 62 -8.45 10.46 -6.76
C GLY A 62 -9.47 9.98 -5.72
N SER A 63 -9.18 8.91 -4.97
CA SER A 63 -10.01 8.49 -3.85
C SER A 63 -9.85 9.46 -2.66
N SER A 64 -10.97 10.05 -2.24
CA SER A 64 -11.05 10.87 -1.02
C SER A 64 -11.57 10.03 0.16
N GLY A 65 -11.10 10.31 1.37
CA GLY A 65 -11.57 9.64 2.59
C GLY A 65 -10.50 8.73 3.20
N GLU A 66 -10.86 7.48 3.52
CA GLU A 66 -9.95 6.49 4.08
C GLU A 66 -9.43 5.53 3.00
N SER A 67 -8.12 5.37 2.94
CA SER A 67 -7.44 4.39 2.10
C SER A 67 -6.60 3.44 2.95
N VAL A 68 -6.62 2.17 2.58
CA VAL A 68 -5.79 1.12 3.17
C VAL A 68 -5.07 0.43 2.03
N GLN A 69 -3.75 0.44 2.08
CA GLN A 69 -2.88 -0.15 1.08
C GLN A 69 -2.02 -1.23 1.73
N TRP A 70 -1.96 -2.39 1.11
CA TRP A 70 -0.97 -3.44 1.39
C TRP A 70 -0.20 -3.68 0.11
N VAL A 71 1.12 -3.51 0.18
CA VAL A 71 1.98 -3.65 -0.99
C VAL A 71 3.07 -4.63 -0.68
N GLY A 72 3.12 -5.68 -1.49
CA GLY A 72 4.17 -6.69 -1.44
C GLY A 72 5.55 -6.09 -1.70
N GLU A 73 6.57 -6.80 -1.23
CA GLU A 73 7.96 -6.43 -1.40
C GLU A 73 8.32 -6.03 -2.85
N GLY A 74 9.10 -4.95 -2.98
CA GLY A 74 9.51 -4.36 -4.26
C GLY A 74 8.49 -3.41 -4.87
N GLY A 75 7.22 -3.45 -4.43
CA GLY A 75 6.17 -2.52 -4.85
C GLY A 75 6.19 -1.21 -4.08
N TRP A 76 5.81 -0.12 -4.74
CA TRP A 76 5.55 1.17 -4.10
C TRP A 76 4.09 1.27 -3.66
N THR A 77 3.84 1.85 -2.49
CA THR A 77 2.51 2.38 -2.16
C THR A 77 2.12 3.45 -3.17
N GLN A 78 0.82 3.57 -3.43
CA GLN A 78 0.29 4.75 -4.11
C GLN A 78 0.66 6.00 -3.30
N PRO A 79 0.99 7.12 -3.96
CA PRO A 79 1.35 8.35 -3.26
C PRO A 79 0.23 8.82 -2.33
N LEU A 80 0.59 9.05 -1.08
CA LEU A 80 -0.23 9.77 -0.12
C LEU A 80 -0.02 11.26 -0.37
N VAL A 81 -1.09 11.98 -0.64
CA VAL A 81 -1.05 13.41 -0.90
C VAL A 81 -1.53 14.14 0.35
N LEU A 82 -0.63 14.93 0.93
CA LEU A 82 -0.88 15.77 2.10
C LEU A 82 -0.95 17.22 1.65
N ASP A 83 -2.12 17.79 1.71
CA ASP A 83 -2.46 19.12 1.23
C ASP A 83 -3.37 19.75 2.27
N SER A 84 -2.91 19.83 3.52
CA SER A 84 -3.80 20.27 4.60
C SER A 84 -4.13 21.76 4.50
N ASP A 85 -3.23 22.57 3.92
CA ASP A 85 -3.36 24.03 3.69
C ASP A 85 -4.14 24.80 4.78
N ASN A 86 -3.96 24.38 6.04
CA ASN A 86 -4.64 24.87 7.23
C ASN A 86 -6.20 24.68 7.26
N ARG A 87 -6.74 23.82 6.40
CA ARG A 87 -8.07 23.27 6.59
C ARG A 87 -8.10 22.39 7.86
N VAL A 88 -9.17 22.55 8.63
CA VAL A 88 -9.38 21.79 9.86
C VAL A 88 -9.54 20.29 9.57
N GLY A 89 -8.95 19.45 10.42
CA GLY A 89 -9.20 18.01 10.46
C GLY A 89 -7.95 17.14 10.35
N GLY A 90 -6.88 17.65 9.75
CA GLY A 90 -5.65 16.92 9.46
C GLY A 90 -5.79 15.60 8.69
N CYS A 91 -4.68 14.86 8.65
CA CYS A 91 -4.57 13.52 8.07
C CYS A 91 -4.20 12.49 9.15
N GLY A 92 -4.91 11.37 9.18
CA GLY A 92 -4.54 10.20 9.96
C GLY A 92 -3.60 9.29 9.16
N LEU A 93 -2.47 8.90 9.75
CA LEU A 93 -1.51 7.98 9.16
C LEU A 93 -1.18 6.82 10.11
N TRP A 94 -1.15 5.61 9.56
CA TRP A 94 -0.78 4.38 10.26
C TRP A 94 0.10 3.48 9.40
N PHE A 95 0.90 2.65 10.06
CA PHE A 95 1.81 1.69 9.44
C PHE A 95 1.55 0.28 9.96
N GLY A 96 1.85 -0.73 9.13
CA GLY A 96 1.87 -2.12 9.56
C GLY A 96 2.71 -2.99 8.64
N PHE A 97 3.07 -4.18 9.10
CA PHE A 97 3.59 -5.25 8.27
C PHE A 97 2.68 -6.46 8.30
N ASN A 98 2.44 -7.05 7.13
CA ASN A 98 1.87 -8.38 6.99
C ASN A 98 3.03 -9.33 6.72
N ASN A 99 3.27 -10.26 7.64
CA ASN A 99 4.44 -11.15 7.62
C ASN A 99 4.00 -12.62 7.78
N GLN A 100 3.11 -13.08 6.92
CA GLN A 100 2.57 -14.43 6.96
C GLN A 100 3.62 -15.51 6.66
N ASP A 101 4.58 -15.22 5.80
CA ASP A 101 5.68 -16.13 5.45
C ASP A 101 6.85 -16.09 6.45
N GLY A 102 6.82 -15.19 7.42
CA GLY A 102 7.88 -15.00 8.40
C GLY A 102 9.14 -14.34 7.84
N SER A 103 9.14 -13.89 6.59
CA SER A 103 10.29 -13.30 5.91
C SER A 103 10.74 -11.95 6.47
N LEU A 104 9.98 -11.31 7.38
CA LEU A 104 10.40 -10.12 8.15
C LEU A 104 10.74 -10.43 9.61
N THR A 105 10.80 -11.70 10.02
CA THR A 105 11.09 -12.05 11.42
C THR A 105 12.42 -11.44 11.85
N GLY A 106 12.41 -10.66 12.95
CA GLY A 106 13.59 -9.98 13.48
C GLY A 106 13.87 -8.60 12.88
N PHE A 107 13.18 -8.20 11.81
CA PHE A 107 13.20 -6.81 11.33
C PHE A 107 12.24 -5.96 12.17
N ASN A 108 12.69 -4.77 12.59
CA ASN A 108 11.85 -3.80 13.28
C ASN A 108 11.97 -2.44 12.60
N LEU A 109 10.84 -1.88 12.20
CA LEU A 109 10.74 -0.48 11.80
C LEU A 109 10.16 0.32 12.96
N ASN A 110 10.80 1.43 13.30
CA ASN A 110 10.33 2.33 14.34
C ASN A 110 10.12 3.72 13.76
N TYR A 111 9.17 4.45 14.31
CA TYR A 111 8.90 5.83 13.97
C TYR A 111 8.80 6.71 15.21
N LEU A 112 9.23 7.96 15.08
CA LEU A 112 9.00 9.03 16.03
C LEU A 112 8.29 10.15 15.28
N PHE A 113 7.15 10.61 15.80
CA PHE A 113 6.48 11.80 15.33
C PHE A 113 6.54 12.85 16.44
N ALA A 114 7.20 13.96 16.19
CA ALA A 114 7.49 14.97 17.20
C ALA A 114 7.57 16.37 16.58
N GLU A 115 7.48 17.38 17.43
CA GLU A 115 7.73 18.76 17.01
C GLU A 115 9.17 18.94 16.52
N SER A 116 9.32 19.74 15.47
CA SER A 116 10.61 20.22 15.00
C SER A 116 11.37 20.95 16.12
N PRO A 117 12.72 21.01 16.07
CA PRO A 117 13.49 21.81 17.02
C PRO A 117 13.04 23.28 17.03
N GLY A 118 12.53 23.75 18.17
CA GLY A 118 12.00 25.11 18.32
C GLY A 118 10.55 25.30 17.87
N GLY A 119 9.86 24.22 17.48
CA GLY A 119 8.41 24.22 17.27
C GLY A 119 7.63 24.37 18.58
N ALA A 120 6.35 24.71 18.45
CA ALA A 120 5.49 24.92 19.61
C ALA A 120 4.98 23.61 20.21
N ASP A 121 4.99 23.51 21.54
CA ASP A 121 4.41 22.39 22.27
C ASP A 121 2.96 22.10 21.83
N GLY A 122 2.68 20.82 21.58
CA GLY A 122 1.38 20.31 21.17
C GLY A 122 1.05 20.49 19.69
N GLN A 123 1.99 20.96 18.85
CA GLN A 123 1.78 21.08 17.40
C GLN A 123 1.65 19.71 16.71
N CYS A 124 2.21 18.65 17.29
CA CYS A 124 2.25 17.32 16.69
C CYS A 124 1.47 16.29 17.52
N PRO A 125 0.13 16.28 17.44
CA PRO A 125 -0.70 15.37 18.21
C PRO A 125 -0.63 13.92 17.70
N GLY A 126 -0.93 12.96 18.58
CA GLY A 126 -1.29 11.59 18.21
C GLY A 126 -0.39 10.49 18.77
N VAL A 127 0.90 10.75 18.96
CA VAL A 127 1.85 9.74 19.46
C VAL A 127 2.96 10.39 20.27
N SER A 128 3.30 9.83 21.43
CA SER A 128 4.45 10.26 22.23
C SER A 128 5.55 9.20 22.21
N GLY A 129 6.79 9.66 22.05
CA GLY A 129 7.96 8.77 21.99
C GLY A 129 8.03 7.90 20.74
N THR A 130 9.04 7.04 20.70
CA THR A 130 9.27 6.12 19.59
C THR A 130 8.27 4.96 19.62
N GLN A 131 7.67 4.70 18.47
CA GLN A 131 6.72 3.62 18.24
C GLN A 131 7.33 2.56 17.32
N THR A 132 6.99 1.30 17.54
CA THR A 132 7.37 0.20 16.65
C THR A 132 6.22 -0.14 15.72
N VAL A 133 6.48 -0.22 14.42
CA VAL A 133 5.48 -0.64 13.44
C VAL A 133 5.10 -2.09 13.71
N PRO A 134 3.80 -2.39 13.89
CA PRO A 134 3.37 -3.73 14.25
C PRO A 134 3.61 -4.72 13.10
N VAL A 135 4.20 -5.87 13.44
CA VAL A 135 4.34 -7.03 12.54
C VAL A 135 3.23 -8.02 12.87
N LEU A 136 2.33 -8.27 11.93
CA LEU A 136 1.15 -9.08 12.15
C LEU A 136 1.12 -10.28 11.21
N PRO A 137 0.92 -11.51 11.73
CA PRO A 137 0.67 -12.68 10.91
C PRO A 137 -0.83 -12.81 10.60
N ILE A 138 -1.45 -11.76 10.02
CA ILE A 138 -2.92 -11.69 9.93
C ILE A 138 -3.35 -11.34 8.49
N PRO A 139 -4.36 -12.04 7.93
CA PRO A 139 -4.92 -11.70 6.63
C PRO A 139 -5.48 -10.27 6.57
N ALA A 140 -5.35 -9.60 5.43
CA ALA A 140 -6.19 -8.44 5.14
C ALA A 140 -7.69 -8.84 5.21
N PRO A 141 -8.61 -8.02 5.75
CA PRO A 141 -8.48 -6.64 6.22
C PRO A 141 -8.83 -6.49 7.73
N PHE A 142 -8.00 -7.01 8.64
CA PHE A 142 -8.27 -6.82 10.07
C PHE A 142 -8.16 -5.36 10.51
N ARG A 143 -9.00 -4.92 11.46
CA ARG A 143 -9.26 -3.49 11.74
C ARG A 143 -8.51 -2.91 12.95
N TRP A 144 -7.63 -3.67 13.59
CA TRP A 144 -7.05 -3.31 14.90
C TRP A 144 -5.54 -3.02 14.86
N TRP A 145 -4.89 -3.12 13.70
CA TRP A 145 -3.50 -2.67 13.49
C TRP A 145 -3.38 -1.14 13.37
N MET A 146 -4.46 -0.44 13.71
CA MET A 146 -4.69 0.97 13.47
C MET A 146 -4.34 1.81 14.69
N ASP A 147 -3.40 1.38 15.52
CA ASP A 147 -2.87 2.22 16.60
C ASP A 147 -1.39 1.90 16.87
N PRO A 148 -0.59 2.92 17.19
CA PRO A 148 -1.03 4.30 17.41
C PRO A 148 -1.03 5.17 16.14
N ARG A 149 -2.11 5.93 15.96
CA ARG A 149 -2.30 6.90 14.87
C ARG A 149 -1.32 8.07 14.94
N ILE A 150 -0.73 8.44 13.82
CA ILE A 150 -0.14 9.78 13.63
C ILE A 150 -1.23 10.72 13.14
N THR A 151 -1.36 11.89 13.77
CA THR A 151 -2.26 12.95 13.30
C THR A 151 -1.44 14.09 12.73
N ILE A 152 -1.53 14.29 11.42
CA ILE A 152 -0.86 15.35 10.69
C ILE A 152 -1.88 16.49 10.56
N ASP A 153 -1.94 17.34 11.58
CA ASP A 153 -2.84 18.48 11.68
C ASP A 153 -2.04 19.65 12.27
N THR A 154 -1.48 20.52 11.43
CA THR A 154 -0.75 21.70 11.94
C THR A 154 -1.73 22.87 12.06
N ASP A 155 -1.76 23.51 13.23
CA ASP A 155 -2.78 24.49 13.62
C ASP A 155 -2.27 25.95 13.57
N HIS A 156 -1.35 26.26 12.64
CA HIS A 156 -0.61 27.53 12.47
C HIS A 156 0.37 27.90 13.57
N ARG A 157 0.59 27.03 14.54
CA ARG A 157 1.62 27.29 15.53
C ARG A 157 3.00 27.26 14.85
N PRO A 158 3.94 28.12 15.26
CA PRO A 158 5.26 28.14 14.64
C PRO A 158 5.98 26.81 14.80
N GLY A 159 6.60 26.34 13.72
CA GLY A 159 7.32 25.06 13.66
C GLY A 159 6.68 24.13 12.66
N TRP A 160 7.08 22.86 12.70
CA TRP A 160 6.48 21.78 11.93
C TRP A 160 6.58 20.46 12.68
N CYS A 161 6.02 19.39 12.13
CA CYS A 161 6.13 18.05 12.69
C CYS A 161 7.12 17.20 11.91
N ASP A 162 8.03 16.51 12.59
CA ASP A 162 8.97 15.58 12.00
C ASP A 162 8.51 14.13 12.21
N LEU A 163 8.33 13.37 11.12
CA LEU A 163 8.26 11.91 11.15
C LEU A 163 9.65 11.35 10.85
N THR A 164 10.26 10.74 11.86
CA THR A 164 11.57 10.10 11.75
C THR A 164 11.44 8.59 11.76
N LEU A 165 11.94 7.93 10.72
CA LEU A 165 11.93 6.47 10.57
C LEU A 165 13.32 5.88 10.83
N THR A 166 13.35 4.78 11.57
CA THR A 166 14.57 4.01 11.87
C THR A 166 14.31 2.52 11.76
N ALA A 167 15.30 1.75 11.30
CA ALA A 167 15.22 0.29 11.25
C ALA A 167 16.27 -0.35 12.18
N THR A 168 15.90 -1.48 12.79
CA THR A 168 16.79 -2.28 13.63
C THR A 168 16.59 -3.78 13.41
N GLY A 169 17.51 -4.58 13.95
CA GLY A 169 17.44 -6.04 13.96
C GLY A 169 18.02 -6.70 12.70
N ARG A 170 17.43 -6.45 11.53
CA ARG A 170 17.88 -7.03 10.25
C ARG A 170 18.49 -5.99 9.32
N ASN A 171 19.59 -6.34 8.67
CA ASN A 171 20.35 -5.48 7.76
C ASN A 171 20.18 -5.85 6.29
N ASP A 172 19.41 -6.90 6.00
CA ASP A 172 19.05 -7.37 4.67
C ASP A 172 17.62 -6.97 4.29
N VAL A 173 16.97 -6.11 5.09
CA VAL A 173 15.64 -5.54 4.82
C VAL A 173 15.73 -4.03 4.98
N ALA A 174 15.07 -3.30 4.08
CA ALA A 174 15.00 -1.86 4.11
C ALA A 174 13.63 -1.33 3.65
N LEU A 175 13.32 -0.11 4.08
CA LEU A 175 12.17 0.65 3.60
C LEU A 175 12.68 1.88 2.84
N ASP A 176 12.37 1.97 1.55
CA ASP A 176 12.57 3.19 0.80
C ASP A 176 11.41 4.16 1.04
N VAL A 177 11.74 5.44 1.11
CA VAL A 177 10.84 6.56 1.35
C VAL A 177 11.02 7.55 0.22
N LEU A 178 9.99 7.70 -0.60
CA LEU A 178 9.89 8.76 -1.59
C LEU A 178 9.11 9.92 -0.97
N TRP A 179 9.77 11.06 -0.82
CA TRP A 179 9.21 12.25 -0.18
C TRP A 179 9.38 13.45 -1.11
N GLU A 180 8.28 13.88 -1.71
CA GLU A 180 8.28 14.89 -2.76
C GLU A 180 7.27 16.01 -2.50
N PHE A 181 7.41 17.13 -3.20
CA PHE A 181 6.49 18.27 -3.10
C PHE A 181 6.05 18.79 -4.47
N ASN A 182 4.84 19.32 -4.53
CA ASN A 182 4.33 20.13 -5.64
C ASN A 182 3.88 21.50 -5.10
N GLY A 183 4.34 22.59 -5.70
CA GLY A 183 4.08 23.94 -5.18
C GLY A 183 5.13 24.40 -4.17
N ASP A 184 4.71 24.88 -2.98
CA ASP A 184 5.62 25.34 -1.94
C ASP A 184 6.33 24.18 -1.23
N GLY A 185 7.59 23.94 -1.58
CA GLY A 185 8.42 22.94 -0.90
C GLY A 185 8.69 23.22 0.58
N GLY A 186 8.43 24.45 1.05
CA GLY A 186 8.46 24.79 2.47
C GLY A 186 7.44 24.01 3.30
N GLN A 187 6.37 23.48 2.69
CA GLN A 187 5.38 22.64 3.36
C GLN A 187 5.92 21.23 3.68
N CYS A 188 6.96 20.80 2.96
CA CYS A 188 7.44 19.42 2.92
C CYS A 188 8.95 19.41 3.19
N HIS A 189 9.37 19.66 4.44
CA HIS A 189 10.78 19.76 4.78
C HIS A 189 11.54 18.48 4.44
N GLY A 190 12.66 18.65 3.72
CA GLY A 190 13.48 17.55 3.23
C GLY A 190 12.91 16.80 2.04
N ALA A 191 11.81 17.27 1.45
CA ALA A 191 11.27 16.73 0.21
C ALA A 191 12.04 17.23 -1.02
N LEU A 192 11.93 16.47 -2.10
CA LEU A 192 12.44 16.85 -3.43
C LEU A 192 11.28 17.27 -4.35
N PRO A 193 11.53 18.00 -5.44
CA PRO A 193 10.47 18.32 -6.40
C PRO A 193 9.78 17.05 -6.92
N LEU A 194 8.45 17.11 -7.09
CA LEU A 194 7.65 16.01 -7.61
C LEU A 194 8.21 15.49 -8.95
N GLY A 195 8.32 14.16 -9.07
CA GLY A 195 8.78 13.49 -10.28
C GLY A 195 10.30 13.29 -10.38
N THR A 196 11.06 13.63 -9.33
CA THR A 196 12.48 13.28 -9.24
C THR A 196 12.70 11.78 -9.08
N ASN A 197 11.72 11.07 -8.48
CA ASN A 197 11.81 9.64 -8.18
C ASN A 197 13.03 9.27 -7.33
N GLN A 198 13.55 10.22 -6.56
CA GLN A 198 14.68 10.02 -5.66
C GLN A 198 14.16 9.67 -4.27
N TYR A 199 14.59 8.52 -3.75
CA TYR A 199 14.17 8.02 -2.44
C TYR A 199 15.33 8.00 -1.45
N ARG A 200 14.97 8.02 -0.16
CA ARG A 200 15.88 7.77 0.97
C ARG A 200 15.58 6.40 1.55
N THR A 201 16.59 5.68 2.02
CA THR A 201 16.43 4.30 2.51
C THR A 201 16.60 4.24 4.01
N VAL A 202 15.59 3.70 4.70
CA VAL A 202 15.62 3.32 6.11
C VAL A 202 16.12 1.89 6.21
N GLN A 203 17.30 1.71 6.80
CA GLN A 203 17.93 0.39 6.97
C GLN A 203 18.71 0.33 8.29
N THR A 204 18.90 -0.88 8.82
CA THR A 204 19.64 -1.07 10.08
C THR A 204 21.07 -0.57 9.95
N GLY A 205 21.50 0.27 10.90
CA GLY A 205 22.84 0.85 10.94
C GLY A 205 23.05 2.09 10.05
N ALA A 206 22.03 2.53 9.31
CA ALA A 206 22.07 3.81 8.61
C ALA A 206 21.53 4.96 9.47
N LEU A 207 21.74 6.19 9.00
CA LEU A 207 21.13 7.37 9.60
C LEU A 207 19.60 7.30 9.47
N PRO A 208 18.85 7.84 10.45
CA PRO A 208 17.39 7.95 10.36
C PRO A 208 16.95 8.76 9.12
N VAL A 209 15.77 8.44 8.60
CA VAL A 209 15.12 9.24 7.54
C VAL A 209 14.03 10.09 8.17
N THR A 210 14.18 11.41 8.09
CA THR A 210 13.22 12.39 8.63
C THR A 210 12.49 13.12 7.51
N MET A 211 11.16 13.19 7.64
CA MET A 211 10.25 13.96 6.79
C MET A 211 9.57 15.00 7.67
N GLY A 212 9.66 16.28 7.32
CA GLY A 212 8.98 17.34 8.06
C GLY A 212 7.70 17.82 7.35
N PHE A 213 6.63 17.96 8.11
CA PHE A 213 5.30 18.37 7.67
C PHE A 213 4.98 19.75 8.27
N ASP A 214 5.13 20.79 7.46
CA ASP A 214 4.76 22.17 7.79
C ASP A 214 3.50 22.51 7.01
N THR A 215 2.33 22.11 7.52
CA THR A 215 1.08 22.28 6.77
C THR A 215 0.39 23.63 7.03
N ASP A 216 1.12 24.62 7.57
CA ASP A 216 0.57 25.90 8.00
C ASP A 216 0.39 26.89 6.85
N ASN A 217 -0.85 27.08 6.38
CA ASN A 217 -1.28 28.14 5.44
C ASN A 217 -0.37 28.30 4.19
N ARG A 218 0.30 27.22 3.78
CA ARG A 218 1.13 27.15 2.59
C ARG A 218 0.38 26.41 1.50
N GLY A 219 0.37 26.98 0.31
CA GLY A 219 -0.21 26.34 -0.86
C GLY A 219 0.76 25.32 -1.47
N GLY A 220 0.28 24.10 -1.69
CA GLY A 220 1.09 23.02 -2.22
C GLY A 220 0.57 21.67 -1.77
N ALA A 221 1.30 20.61 -2.11
CA ALA A 221 1.05 19.29 -1.58
C ALA A 221 2.34 18.52 -1.41
N CYS A 222 2.42 17.74 -0.34
CA CYS A 222 3.47 16.76 -0.14
C CYS A 222 3.02 15.39 -0.62
N PHE A 223 3.94 14.63 -1.21
CA PHE A 223 3.71 13.30 -1.75
C PHE A 223 4.61 12.32 -1.02
N LEU A 224 4.01 11.33 -0.39
CA LEU A 224 4.70 10.33 0.40
C LEU A 224 4.41 8.94 -0.15
N SER A 225 5.45 8.20 -0.52
CA SER A 225 5.34 6.79 -0.92
C SER A 225 6.40 5.94 -0.23
N PHE A 226 6.09 4.67 -0.04
CA PHE A 226 6.96 3.70 0.62
C PHE A 226 7.15 2.45 -0.21
N ARG A 227 8.32 1.82 -0.09
CA ARG A 227 8.61 0.52 -0.69
C ARG A 227 9.47 -0.34 0.23
N LEU A 228 8.95 -1.49 0.62
CA LEU A 228 9.70 -2.51 1.34
C LEU A 228 10.58 -3.31 0.37
N ARG A 229 11.82 -3.63 0.77
CA ARG A 229 12.74 -4.47 -0.02
C ARG A 229 13.66 -5.30 0.87
N HIS A 230 14.04 -6.47 0.38
CA HIS A 230 15.29 -7.11 0.77
C HIS A 230 16.48 -6.46 0.03
N LEU A 231 17.59 -6.34 0.74
CA LEU A 231 18.87 -5.91 0.19
C LEU A 231 19.64 -7.17 -0.22
N ASN A 232 20.12 -7.20 -1.46
CA ASN A 232 20.95 -8.28 -1.99
C ASN A 232 22.38 -8.21 -1.44
#